data_AF-A0A7S0QC16-F1
#
_entry.id   AF-A0A7S0QC16-F1
#
_cell.length_a   1.000
_cell.length_b   1.000
_cell.length_c   1.000
_cell.angle_alpha   90.00
_cell.angle_beta   90.00
_cell.angle_gamma   90.00
#
_symmetry.space_group_name_H-M   'P 1'
#
loop_
_entity.id
_entity.type
_entity.pdbx_description
1 polymer ?
#
loop_
_entity_poly.entity_id
_entity_poly.type
_entity_poly.pdbx_seq_one_letter_code
_entity_poly.pdbx_strand_id
1 'polypeptide(L)'
;AKERAVPRTQPSTFQLTDVARVAACADNAFIATRDLPRGSVLISGTDSPDAQGRCTLCCAVLEGHRFARSRIEKGEFVLSWGEPFGIATRVIAAGEWLRNTKTVGVLRARGVLPDDERCTANFEDYI
;
A
#
# COMPACT_ATOMS: atom_id res chain seq x y z
N ALA A 1 -5.46 28.56 4.27
CA ALA A 1 -5.65 27.10 4.37
C ALA A 1 -4.36 26.51 4.92
N LYS A 2 -4.40 25.76 6.02
CA LYS A 2 -3.18 25.16 6.57
C LYS A 2 -2.76 24.02 5.64
N GLU A 3 -1.67 24.21 4.90
CA GLU A 3 -0.94 23.12 4.26
C GLU A 3 -0.63 22.09 5.34
N ARG A 4 -1.33 20.95 5.30
CA ARG A 4 -0.93 19.80 6.10
C ARG A 4 0.26 19.20 5.35
N ALA A 5 1.45 19.75 5.61
CA ALA A 5 2.69 19.13 5.17
C ALA A 5 2.61 17.66 5.61
N VAL A 6 2.71 16.74 4.64
CA VAL A 6 2.84 15.31 4.96
C VAL A 6 4.06 15.21 5.89
N PRO A 7 3.90 14.75 7.14
CA PRO A 7 5.03 14.60 8.03
C PRO A 7 6.03 13.71 7.31
N ARG A 8 7.23 14.24 7.03
CA ARG A 8 8.34 13.42 6.52
C ARG A 8 8.87 12.62 7.70
N THR A 9 8.08 11.69 8.21
CA THR A 9 8.48 10.75 9.25
C THR A 9 9.65 9.94 8.68
N GLN A 10 10.69 9.72 9.50
CA GLN A 10 11.86 9.00 9.05
C GLN A 10 11.52 7.51 8.84
N PRO A 11 12.15 6.85 7.84
CA PRO A 11 12.02 5.41 7.68
C PRO A 11 12.32 4.71 9.00
N SER A 12 11.45 3.79 9.42
CA SER A 12 11.57 3.08 10.69
C SER A 12 11.17 1.63 10.51
N THR A 13 11.57 0.81 11.47
CA THR A 13 11.18 -0.59 11.54
C THR A 13 9.92 -0.73 12.41
N PHE A 14 8.91 -1.44 11.93
CA PHE A 14 7.65 -1.66 12.62
C PHE A 14 7.29 -3.14 12.65
N GLN A 15 6.63 -3.60 13.71
CA GLN A 15 5.84 -4.84 13.62
C GLN A 15 4.66 -4.56 12.70
N LEU A 16 4.43 -5.44 11.72
CA LEU A 16 3.36 -5.30 10.74
C LEU A 16 2.00 -5.17 11.43
N THR A 17 1.76 -5.96 12.48
CA THR A 17 0.53 -5.97 13.27
C THR A 17 0.30 -4.67 14.04
N ASP A 18 1.31 -3.83 14.25
CA ASP A 18 1.15 -2.55 14.94
C ASP A 18 0.64 -1.45 14.00
N VAL A 19 0.87 -1.62 12.70
CA VAL A 19 0.71 -0.53 11.72
C VAL A 19 -0.17 -0.87 10.52
N ALA A 20 -0.64 -2.11 10.44
CA ALA A 20 -1.51 -2.56 9.37
C ALA A 20 -2.52 -3.61 9.84
N ARG A 21 -3.60 -3.76 9.06
CA ARG A 21 -4.63 -4.79 9.25
C ARG A 21 -4.91 -5.51 7.94
N VAL A 22 -5.32 -6.76 8.04
CA VAL A 22 -5.95 -7.52 6.95
C VAL A 22 -7.44 -7.60 7.27
N ALA A 23 -8.33 -7.31 6.32
CA ALA A 23 -9.77 -7.31 6.61
C ALA A 23 -10.36 -8.73 6.59
N ALA A 24 -9.91 -9.59 5.67
CA ALA A 24 -10.26 -11.00 5.61
C ALA A 24 -9.04 -11.88 5.30
N CYS A 25 -9.01 -13.13 5.79
CA CYS A 25 -7.84 -14.01 5.63
C CYS A 25 -7.36 -14.18 4.18
N ALA A 26 -8.30 -14.17 3.22
CA ALA A 26 -8.04 -14.30 1.79
C ALA A 26 -7.52 -13.01 1.11
N ASP A 27 -7.51 -11.87 1.82
CA ASP A 27 -7.08 -10.62 1.22
C ASP A 27 -5.59 -10.62 0.91
N ASN A 28 -5.25 -10.11 -0.28
CA ASN A 28 -3.90 -9.82 -0.73
C ASN A 28 -3.51 -8.34 -0.53
N ALA A 29 -4.31 -7.60 0.25
CA ALA A 29 -4.05 -6.21 0.62
C ALA A 29 -4.03 -6.02 2.14
N PHE A 30 -3.04 -5.28 2.63
CA PHE A 30 -3.05 -4.68 3.95
C PHE A 30 -3.70 -3.30 3.91
N ILE A 31 -4.31 -2.86 5.02
CA ILE A 31 -4.78 -1.50 5.26
C ILE A 31 -3.86 -0.85 6.30
N ALA A 32 -3.22 0.26 5.95
CA ALA A 32 -2.38 1.01 6.89
C ALA A 32 -3.22 1.68 7.97
N THR A 33 -2.83 1.56 9.24
CA THR A 33 -3.51 2.19 10.40
C THR A 33 -2.91 3.52 10.81
N ARG A 34 -1.86 3.96 10.11
CA ARG A 34 -1.19 5.26 10.24
C ARG A 34 -0.36 5.55 8.99
N ASP A 35 0.15 6.77 8.87
CA ASP A 35 1.10 7.11 7.82
C ASP A 35 2.41 6.30 7.95
N LEU A 36 2.82 5.66 6.86
CA LEU A 36 4.02 4.85 6.75
C LEU A 36 5.00 5.48 5.76
N PRO A 37 6.17 5.95 6.24
CA PRO A 37 7.18 6.51 5.35
C PRO A 37 7.73 5.51 4.34
N ARG A 38 8.12 6.03 3.18
CA ARG A 38 8.97 5.31 2.22
C ARG A 38 10.23 4.79 2.93
N GLY A 39 10.62 3.56 2.61
CA GLY A 39 11.78 2.88 3.19
C GLY A 39 11.52 2.27 4.56
N SER A 40 10.31 2.41 5.13
CA SER A 40 9.97 1.71 6.36
C SER A 40 10.04 0.20 6.17
N VAL A 41 10.52 -0.51 7.19
CA VAL A 41 10.63 -1.97 7.19
C VAL A 41 9.52 -2.53 8.07
N LEU A 42 8.64 -3.31 7.48
CA LEU A 42 7.58 -4.02 8.16
C LEU A 42 8.06 -5.43 8.48
N ILE A 43 8.04 -5.80 9.76
CA ILE A 43 8.34 -7.15 10.23
C ILE A 43 7.02 -7.86 10.42
N SER A 44 6.74 -8.85 9.58
CA SER A 44 5.71 -9.84 9.85
C SER A 44 6.38 -11.00 10.57
N GLY A 45 5.64 -11.72 11.41
CA GLY A 45 6.12 -12.99 11.94
C GLY A 45 6.27 -14.03 10.81
N THR A 46 5.94 -15.28 11.07
CA THR A 46 5.92 -16.34 10.05
C THR A 46 4.94 -16.09 8.88
N ASP A 47 4.16 -15.01 8.91
CA ASP A 47 3.11 -14.67 7.94
C ASP A 47 3.55 -13.63 6.89
N SER A 48 4.85 -13.47 6.67
CA SER A 48 5.40 -12.48 5.73
C SER A 48 5.37 -12.94 4.27
N PRO A 49 5.24 -12.00 3.31
CA PRO A 49 5.38 -12.28 1.88
C PRO A 49 6.80 -12.56 1.38
N ASP A 50 7.83 -12.31 2.19
CA ASP A 50 9.20 -12.74 1.91
C ASP A 50 9.57 -13.93 2.81
N ALA A 51 10.55 -14.72 2.38
CA ALA A 51 11.03 -15.87 3.15
C ALA A 51 11.74 -15.47 4.48
N GLN A 52 11.82 -14.18 4.82
CA GLN A 52 12.60 -13.62 5.94
C GLN A 52 11.78 -12.81 6.94
N GLY A 53 10.45 -12.72 6.82
CA GLY A 53 9.64 -12.01 7.80
C GLY A 53 9.58 -10.49 7.60
N ARG A 54 10.11 -9.93 6.50
CA ARG A 54 10.40 -8.50 6.33
C ARG A 54 9.94 -7.93 4.99
N CYS A 55 9.41 -6.72 5.00
CA CYS A 55 9.01 -6.03 3.77
C CYS A 55 9.43 -4.57 3.85
N THR A 56 10.13 -4.06 2.82
CA THR A 56 10.52 -2.65 2.77
C THR A 56 9.58 -1.91 1.83
N LEU A 57 8.95 -0.84 2.31
CA LEU A 57 8.04 -0.03 1.52
C LEU A 57 8.81 0.78 0.47
N CYS A 58 8.52 0.54 -0.81
CA CYS A 58 9.15 1.26 -1.93
C CYS A 58 8.63 2.69 -2.11
N CYS A 59 7.48 2.99 -1.51
CA CYS A 59 6.81 4.29 -1.49
C CYS A 59 6.15 4.53 -0.13
N ALA A 60 5.84 5.78 0.20
CA ALA A 60 5.05 6.06 1.40
C ALA A 60 3.59 5.56 1.22
N VAL A 61 2.99 5.10 2.31
CA VAL A 61 1.59 4.64 2.36
C VAL A 61 0.86 5.49 3.39
N LEU A 62 -0.18 6.22 2.96
CA LEU A 62 -0.98 7.06 3.85
C LEU A 62 -1.91 6.21 4.73
N GLU A 63 -2.28 6.72 5.90
CA GLU A 63 -3.28 6.10 6.76
C GLU A 63 -4.58 5.79 5.98
N GLY A 64 -5.14 4.59 6.20
CA GLY A 64 -6.33 4.11 5.53
C GLY A 64 -6.12 3.61 4.09
N HIS A 65 -4.96 3.88 3.48
CA HIS A 65 -4.63 3.34 2.17
C HIS A 65 -4.15 1.89 2.25
N ARG A 66 -4.23 1.22 1.10
CA ARG A 66 -3.89 -0.19 0.97
C ARG A 66 -2.52 -0.41 0.35
N PHE A 67 -1.84 -1.47 0.74
CA PHE A 67 -0.60 -1.91 0.12
C PHE A 67 -0.57 -3.43 0.01
N ALA A 68 0.16 -3.95 -0.97
CA ALA A 68 0.11 -5.35 -1.32
C ALA A 68 0.67 -6.22 -0.19
N ARG A 69 -0.11 -7.21 0.24
CA ARG A 69 0.29 -8.19 1.25
C ARG A 69 1.29 -9.18 0.71
N SER A 70 1.14 -9.57 -0.55
CA SER A 70 2.02 -10.45 -1.30
C SER A 70 2.23 -9.88 -2.69
N ARG A 71 3.08 -10.53 -3.49
CA ARG A 71 3.12 -10.26 -4.92
C ARG A 71 1.74 -10.52 -5.53
N ILE A 72 1.32 -9.66 -6.44
CA ILE A 72 0.08 -9.79 -7.23
C ILE A 72 0.49 -9.73 -8.70
N GLU A 73 0.15 -10.76 -9.46
CA GLU A 73 0.47 -10.83 -10.89
C GLU A 73 -0.47 -9.96 -11.72
N LYS A 74 -0.03 -9.59 -12.93
CA LYS A 74 -0.88 -8.84 -13.86
C LYS A 74 -2.15 -9.63 -14.18
N GLY A 75 -3.30 -8.97 -14.10
CA GLY A 75 -4.61 -9.56 -14.36
C GLY A 75 -5.23 -10.24 -13.14
N GLU A 76 -4.50 -10.39 -12.04
CA GLU A 76 -5.07 -10.92 -10.80
C GLU A 76 -5.94 -9.89 -10.09
N PHE A 77 -6.91 -10.39 -9.33
CA PHE A 77 -7.74 -9.56 -8.48
C PHE A 77 -6.97 -9.01 -7.29
N VAL A 78 -7.21 -7.74 -7.01
CA VAL A 78 -6.85 -7.09 -5.75
C VAL A 78 -8.03 -7.23 -4.80
N LEU A 79 -7.81 -7.91 -3.67
CA LEU A 79 -8.83 -8.33 -2.72
C LEU A 79 -8.75 -7.49 -1.44
N SER A 80 -9.91 -7.06 -0.95
CA SER A 80 -10.05 -6.46 0.38
C SER A 80 -11.45 -6.75 0.89
N TRP A 81 -11.57 -7.06 2.19
CA TRP A 81 -12.83 -7.49 2.79
C TRP A 81 -13.41 -8.76 2.17
N GLY A 82 -12.54 -9.63 1.64
CA GLY A 82 -12.93 -10.87 0.97
C GLY A 82 -13.43 -10.69 -0.46
N GLU A 83 -13.49 -9.46 -0.97
CA GLU A 83 -14.07 -9.15 -2.27
C GLU A 83 -13.04 -8.50 -3.22
N PRO A 84 -13.10 -8.79 -4.53
CA PRO A 84 -12.32 -8.08 -5.52
C PRO A 84 -12.81 -6.63 -5.65
N PHE A 85 -11.88 -5.68 -5.56
CA PHE A 85 -12.15 -4.26 -5.82
C PHE A 85 -11.31 -3.70 -6.96
N GLY A 86 -10.38 -4.48 -7.49
CA GLY A 86 -9.57 -4.08 -8.63
C GLY A 86 -8.90 -5.25 -9.33
N ILE A 87 -8.38 -4.98 -10.53
CA ILE A 87 -7.54 -5.88 -11.32
C ILE A 87 -6.16 -5.26 -11.49
N ALA A 88 -5.11 -6.00 -11.17
CA ALA A 88 -3.74 -5.53 -11.32
C ALA A 88 -3.38 -5.30 -12.80
N THR A 89 -2.95 -4.09 -13.16
CA THR A 89 -2.61 -3.73 -14.56
C THR A 89 -1.16 -4.10 -14.93
N ARG A 90 -0.35 -4.39 -13.91
CA ARG A 90 1.00 -4.92 -13.99
C ARG A 90 1.29 -5.75 -12.75
N VAL A 91 2.45 -6.41 -12.72
CA VAL A 91 2.96 -7.02 -11.48
C VAL A 91 3.05 -5.94 -10.38
N ILE A 92 2.50 -6.26 -9.21
CA ILE A 92 2.58 -5.45 -8.00
C ILE A 92 3.44 -6.20 -6.99
N ALA A 93 4.50 -5.55 -6.51
CA ALA A 93 5.39 -6.16 -5.52
C ALA A 93 4.74 -6.17 -4.13
N ALA A 94 5.10 -7.13 -3.28
CA ALA A 94 4.74 -7.09 -1.86
C ALA A 94 5.22 -5.78 -1.22
N GLY A 95 4.39 -5.15 -0.39
CA GLY A 95 4.66 -3.84 0.21
C GLY A 95 4.37 -2.64 -0.68
N GLU A 96 4.04 -2.86 -1.96
CA GLU A 96 3.78 -1.76 -2.87
C GLU A 96 2.41 -1.11 -2.58
N TRP A 97 2.37 0.22 -2.56
CA TRP A 97 1.12 0.97 -2.37
C TRP A 97 0.13 0.70 -3.51
N LEU A 98 -1.07 0.21 -3.18
CA LEU A 98 -2.14 -0.09 -4.12
C LEU A 98 -2.90 1.19 -4.46
N ARG A 99 -2.97 1.53 -5.75
CA ARG A 99 -3.62 2.77 -6.23
C ARG A 99 -4.18 2.63 -7.65
N ASN A 100 -5.40 3.12 -7.83
CA ASN A 100 -6.02 3.33 -9.14
C ASN A 100 -5.76 4.77 -9.65
N THR A 101 -6.16 5.02 -10.89
CA THR A 101 -6.04 6.34 -11.54
C THR A 101 -6.75 7.45 -10.76
N LYS A 102 -7.94 7.16 -10.21
CA LYS A 102 -8.73 8.12 -9.43
C LYS A 102 -7.99 8.58 -8.18
N THR A 103 -7.43 7.65 -7.42
CA THR A 103 -6.68 7.92 -6.18
C THR A 103 -5.47 8.79 -6.45
N VAL A 104 -4.68 8.44 -7.48
CA VAL A 104 -3.51 9.23 -7.90
C VAL A 104 -3.93 10.66 -8.28
N GLY A 105 -4.98 10.82 -9.09
CA GLY A 105 -5.47 12.13 -9.51
C GLY A 105 -5.93 13.02 -8.35
N VAL A 106 -6.68 12.45 -7.40
CA VAL A 106 -7.17 13.18 -6.22
C VAL A 106 -6.02 13.62 -5.31
N LEU A 107 -5.07 12.74 -5.01
CA LEU A 107 -3.94 13.07 -4.14
C LEU A 107 -2.99 14.08 -4.78
N ARG A 108 -2.78 13.98 -6.11
CA ARG A 108 -2.01 14.97 -6.87
C ARG A 108 -2.65 16.34 -6.83
N ALA A 109 -3.95 16.44 -7.11
CA ALA A 109 -4.68 17.71 -7.08
C ALA A 109 -4.68 18.38 -5.69
N ARG A 110 -4.49 17.59 -4.63
CA ARG A 110 -4.42 18.05 -3.24
C ARG A 110 -3.00 18.32 -2.75
N GLY A 111 -1.97 18.10 -3.56
CA GLY A 111 -0.56 18.30 -3.18
C GLY A 111 -0.06 17.32 -2.11
N VAL A 112 -0.68 16.14 -1.99
CA VAL A 112 -0.37 15.12 -0.97
C VAL A 112 -0.02 13.76 -1.58
N LEU A 113 0.27 13.71 -2.89
CA LEU A 113 0.66 12.47 -3.56
C LEU A 113 1.99 11.96 -3.01
N PRO A 114 2.04 10.72 -2.46
CA PRO A 114 3.29 10.08 -2.09
C PRO A 114 4.20 9.91 -3.31
N ASP A 115 5.44 10.37 -3.20
CA ASP A 115 6.53 10.13 -4.17
C ASP A 115 6.33 10.68 -5.60
N ASP A 116 5.45 11.68 -5.75
CA ASP A 116 5.25 12.55 -6.92
C ASP A 116 5.16 11.82 -8.29
N GLU A 117 5.97 12.20 -9.29
CA GLU A 117 5.80 11.84 -10.71
C GLU A 117 5.91 10.34 -11.01
N ARG A 118 6.63 9.58 -10.18
CA ARG A 118 6.80 8.12 -10.36
C ARG A 118 5.60 7.32 -9.89
N CYS A 119 4.62 7.98 -9.27
CA CYS A 119 3.47 7.34 -8.67
C CYS A 119 2.32 7.19 -9.67
N THR A 120 2.40 6.15 -10.51
CA THR A 120 1.33 5.78 -11.46
C THR A 120 0.40 4.72 -10.87
N ALA A 121 -0.82 4.61 -11.40
CA ALA A 121 -1.75 3.53 -11.05
C ALA A 121 -1.12 2.14 -11.28
N ASN A 122 -1.50 1.17 -10.44
CA ASN A 122 -1.06 -0.23 -10.57
C ASN A 122 -2.23 -1.23 -10.58
N PHE A 123 -3.46 -0.76 -10.38
CA PHE A 123 -4.67 -1.53 -10.62
C PHE A 123 -5.77 -0.65 -11.24
N GLU A 124 -6.76 -1.28 -11.86
CA GLU A 124 -8.01 -0.66 -12.32
C GLU A 124 -9.20 -1.15 -11.49
N ASP A 125 -10.23 -0.32 -11.33
CA ASP A 125 -11.39 -0.64 -10.51
C ASP A 125 -12.16 -1.84 -11.12
N TYR A 126 -12.54 -2.79 -10.26
CA TYR A 126 -13.37 -3.93 -10.62
C TYR A 126 -14.80 -3.68 -10.13
N ILE A 127 -15.78 -3.87 -11.02
CA ILE A 127 -17.20 -3.54 -10.82
C ILE A 127 -18.01 -4.83 -10.76
#